data_AF-A0A2D1KMV5-F1
#
_entry.id   AF-A0A2D1KMV5-F1
#
_cell.length_a   1.000
_cell.length_b   1.000
_cell.length_c   1.000
_cell.angle_alpha   90.00
_cell.angle_beta   90.00
_cell.angle_gamma   90.00
#
_symmetry.space_group_name_H-M   'P 1'
#
loop_
_entity.id
_entity.type
_entity.pdbx_description
1 polymer ?
#
loop_
_entity_poly.entity_id
_entity_poly.type
_entity_poly.pdbx_seq_one_letter_code
_entity_poly.pdbx_strand_id
1 'polypeptide(L)'
;MYFKTLTSLQTKYTNGPDKILDSVVQDLDLWIMRLTPRATHFINPLQFASMTNAQWELVLRVFDDATGENMFKPFYLYRDPFTNAIIADGESKKALIEQKTAFNESTLKEVTINPDFIETMFDLQERPIEKLKFTKSNDSFFNSATPLSVASLKSKGVVSDYEHF
;
A
#
# COMPACT_ATOMS: atom_id res chain seq x y z
N MET A 1 3.65 11.11 -12.47
CA MET A 1 4.26 11.63 -11.23
C MET A 1 4.95 10.52 -10.45
N TYR A 2 4.27 9.44 -10.05
CA TYR A 2 4.85 8.30 -9.30
C TYR A 2 6.19 7.79 -9.87
N PHE A 3 6.19 7.26 -11.10
CA PHE A 3 7.41 6.71 -11.72
C PHE A 3 8.50 7.75 -11.93
N LYS A 4 8.13 9.03 -12.14
CA LYS A 4 9.09 10.12 -12.28
C LYS A 4 9.83 10.35 -10.95
N THR A 5 9.10 10.38 -9.84
CA THR A 5 9.67 10.52 -8.50
C THR A 5 10.55 9.32 -8.15
N LEU A 6 10.10 8.08 -8.39
CA LEU A 6 10.95 6.91 -8.17
C LEU A 6 12.25 6.96 -8.97
N THR A 7 12.19 7.30 -10.25
CA THR A 7 13.40 7.45 -11.08
C THR A 7 14.32 8.56 -10.57
N SER A 8 13.76 9.67 -10.09
CA SER A 8 14.52 10.76 -9.48
C SER A 8 15.28 10.28 -8.24
N LEU A 9 14.58 9.60 -7.32
CA LEU A 9 15.16 9.06 -6.09
C LEU A 9 16.22 7.99 -6.37
N GLN A 10 15.95 7.05 -7.28
CA GLN A 10 16.93 6.03 -7.70
C GLN A 10 18.18 6.67 -8.29
N THR A 11 18.02 7.68 -9.15
CA THR A 11 19.14 8.41 -9.75
C THR A 11 19.96 9.15 -8.68
N LYS A 12 19.28 9.78 -7.71
CA LYS A 12 19.90 10.47 -6.58
C LYS A 12 20.75 9.52 -5.73
N TYR A 13 20.22 8.35 -5.38
CA TYR A 13 20.90 7.42 -4.48
C TYR A 13 21.96 6.57 -5.18
N THR A 14 21.71 6.13 -6.40
CA THR A 14 22.69 5.34 -7.18
C THR A 14 23.97 6.14 -7.44
N ASN A 15 23.85 7.44 -7.73
CA ASN A 15 24.99 8.31 -8.04
C ASN A 15 25.52 9.08 -6.83
N GLY A 16 24.83 9.03 -5.69
CA GLY A 16 25.16 9.77 -4.49
C GLY A 16 26.00 8.98 -3.47
N PRO A 17 26.32 9.61 -2.32
CA PRO A 17 27.00 8.94 -1.21
C PRO A 17 26.12 7.90 -0.50
N ASP A 18 24.79 8.01 -0.65
CA ASP A 18 23.80 7.20 0.07
C ASP A 18 23.27 6.00 -0.75
N LYS A 19 24.16 5.23 -1.38
CA LYS A 19 23.77 4.11 -2.26
C LYS A 19 22.90 3.05 -1.57
N ILE A 20 23.01 2.92 -0.25
CA ILE A 20 22.18 2.00 0.55
C ILE A 20 20.68 2.35 0.49
N LEU A 21 20.32 3.61 0.20
CA LEU A 21 18.92 4.02 0.04
C LEU A 21 18.32 3.55 -1.29
N ASP A 22 19.14 3.21 -2.29
CA ASP A 22 18.64 2.74 -3.59
C ASP A 22 17.87 1.43 -3.46
N SER A 23 18.39 0.46 -2.68
CA SER A 23 17.68 -0.80 -2.43
C SER A 23 16.37 -0.56 -1.69
N VAL A 24 16.32 0.41 -0.77
CA VAL A 24 15.09 0.77 -0.05
C VAL A 24 14.05 1.36 -1.02
N VAL A 25 14.47 2.14 -2.02
CA VAL A 25 13.55 2.66 -3.06
C VAL A 25 13.06 1.55 -3.98
N GLN A 26 13.91 0.59 -4.34
CA GLN A 26 13.49 -0.58 -5.12
C GLN A 26 12.45 -1.43 -4.36
N ASP A 27 12.69 -1.67 -3.07
CA ASP A 27 11.75 -2.38 -2.21
C ASP A 27 10.44 -1.61 -2.04
N LEU A 28 10.51 -0.27 -1.94
CA LEU A 28 9.34 0.60 -1.87
C LEU A 28 8.46 0.46 -3.11
N ASP A 29 9.06 0.46 -4.31
CA ASP A 29 8.31 0.29 -5.55
C ASP A 29 7.60 -1.07 -5.59
N LEU A 30 8.34 -2.15 -5.31
CA LEU A 30 7.78 -3.51 -5.27
C LEU A 30 6.67 -3.64 -4.22
N TRP A 31 6.82 -3.02 -3.07
CA TRP A 31 5.82 -3.05 -2.01
C TRP A 31 4.55 -2.29 -2.40
N ILE A 32 4.67 -1.06 -2.92
CA ILE A 32 3.52 -0.25 -3.35
C ILE A 32 2.74 -0.93 -4.47
N MET A 33 3.43 -1.55 -5.44
CA MET A 33 2.81 -2.30 -6.53
C MET A 33 1.94 -3.46 -6.06
N ARG A 34 2.18 -3.99 -4.85
CA ARG A 34 1.41 -5.09 -4.24
C ARG A 34 0.27 -4.60 -3.36
N LEU A 35 0.19 -3.30 -3.07
CA LEU A 35 -0.87 -2.76 -2.22
C LEU A 35 -2.22 -2.83 -2.92
N THR A 36 -3.26 -3.14 -2.15
CA THR A 36 -4.63 -3.01 -2.64
C THR A 36 -4.95 -1.52 -2.88
N PRO A 37 -5.92 -1.21 -3.76
CA PRO A 37 -6.43 0.15 -3.94
C PRO A 37 -6.69 0.91 -2.63
N ARG A 38 -7.31 0.24 -1.65
CA ARG A 38 -7.61 0.89 -0.37
C ARG A 38 -6.34 1.17 0.44
N ALA A 39 -5.38 0.25 0.42
CA ALA A 39 -4.15 0.38 1.17
C ALA A 39 -3.24 1.52 0.67
N THR A 40 -3.39 1.98 -0.57
CA THR A 40 -2.62 3.14 -1.08
C THR A 40 -2.95 4.45 -0.37
N HIS A 41 -4.07 4.50 0.36
CA HIS A 41 -4.50 5.67 1.15
C HIS A 41 -4.14 5.54 2.64
N PHE A 42 -3.47 4.47 3.06
CA PHE A 42 -3.13 4.19 4.46
C PHE A 42 -1.72 3.62 4.57
N ILE A 43 -0.76 4.27 3.91
CA ILE A 43 0.62 3.83 3.88
C ILE A 43 1.29 4.19 5.21
N ASN A 44 1.87 3.19 5.88
CA ASN A 44 2.62 3.36 7.11
C ASN A 44 4.11 2.99 6.87
N PRO A 45 5.07 3.92 7.04
CA PRO A 45 6.49 3.62 6.85
C PRO A 45 7.00 2.53 7.80
N LEU A 46 6.46 2.43 9.02
CA LEU A 46 6.88 1.41 9.98
C LEU A 46 6.48 0.01 9.53
N GLN A 47 5.28 -0.11 8.93
CA GLN A 47 4.84 -1.36 8.32
C GLN A 47 5.75 -1.74 7.15
N PHE A 48 6.09 -0.78 6.29
CA PHE A 48 7.04 -1.01 5.20
C PHE A 48 8.38 -1.50 5.74
N ALA A 49 8.99 -0.79 6.69
CA ALA A 49 10.27 -1.15 7.31
C ALA A 49 10.25 -2.58 7.87
N SER A 50 9.16 -2.95 8.57
CA SER A 50 8.99 -4.29 9.12
C SER A 50 8.85 -5.36 8.05
N MET A 51 8.17 -5.08 6.94
CA MET A 51 7.93 -6.06 5.87
C MET A 51 9.15 -6.27 4.97
N THR A 52 10.00 -5.25 4.81
CA THR A 52 11.20 -5.32 3.98
C THR A 52 12.48 -5.55 4.79
N ASN A 53 12.37 -5.58 6.13
CA ASN A 53 13.50 -5.65 7.05
C ASN A 53 14.52 -4.51 6.82
N ALA A 54 14.03 -3.36 6.37
CA ALA A 54 14.83 -2.16 6.17
C ALA A 54 15.01 -1.39 7.49
N GLN A 55 16.17 -0.78 7.67
CA GLN A 55 16.45 0.06 8.84
C GLN A 55 15.50 1.27 8.87
N TRP A 56 14.94 1.54 10.03
CA TRP A 56 13.91 2.56 10.23
C TRP A 56 14.36 3.95 9.78
N GLU A 57 15.60 4.32 10.08
CA GLU A 57 16.19 5.62 9.74
C GLU A 57 16.31 5.80 8.23
N LEU A 58 16.62 4.74 7.49
CA LEU A 58 16.72 4.76 6.03
C LEU A 58 15.33 4.88 5.40
N VAL A 59 14.36 4.16 5.95
CA VAL A 59 12.96 4.22 5.51
C VAL A 59 12.40 5.63 5.69
N LEU A 60 12.57 6.23 6.87
CA LEU A 60 12.12 7.59 7.12
C LEU A 60 12.70 8.58 6.10
N ARG A 61 14.00 8.49 5.84
CA ARG A 61 14.67 9.36 4.87
C ARG A 61 14.10 9.20 3.45
N VAL A 62 13.83 7.97 3.01
CA VAL A 62 13.19 7.72 1.70
C VAL A 62 11.79 8.30 1.66
N PHE A 63 11.00 8.14 2.72
CA PHE A 63 9.64 8.69 2.80
C PHE A 63 9.62 10.22 2.83
N ASP A 64 10.54 10.84 3.56
CA ASP A 64 10.69 12.30 3.59
C ASP A 64 11.04 12.84 2.20
N ASP A 65 12.03 12.23 1.53
CA ASP A 65 12.43 12.62 0.18
C ASP A 65 11.30 12.39 -0.84
N ALA A 66 10.58 11.27 -0.76
CA ALA A 66 9.44 10.97 -1.62
C ALA A 66 8.26 11.93 -1.38
N THR A 67 8.03 12.34 -0.13
CA THR A 67 7.03 13.34 0.24
C THR A 67 7.41 14.72 -0.31
N GLY A 68 8.69 15.10 -0.20
CA GLY A 68 9.22 16.34 -0.80
C GLY A 68 9.08 16.38 -2.32
N GLU A 69 9.10 15.22 -2.97
CA GLU A 69 8.84 15.05 -4.41
C GLU A 69 7.34 14.82 -4.74
N ASN A 70 6.43 15.05 -3.80
CA ASN A 70 4.97 14.91 -3.93
C ASN A 70 4.45 13.50 -4.25
N MET A 71 5.24 12.45 -4.04
CA MET A 71 4.76 11.07 -4.20
C MET A 71 3.70 10.73 -3.15
N PHE A 72 3.89 11.24 -1.94
CA PHE A 72 3.00 11.03 -0.81
C PHE A 72 2.44 12.35 -0.26
N LYS A 73 1.20 12.31 0.23
CA LYS A 73 0.62 13.35 1.10
C LYS A 73 0.49 12.77 2.52
N PRO A 74 1.15 13.35 3.53
CA PRO A 74 0.98 12.91 4.90
C PRO A 74 -0.40 13.30 5.42
N PHE A 75 -0.96 12.45 6.26
CA PHE A 75 -2.12 12.74 7.09
C PHE A 75 -1.94 12.04 8.44
N TYR A 76 -2.77 12.40 9.41
CA TYR A 76 -2.60 11.98 10.80
C TYR A 76 -3.83 11.27 11.28
N LEU A 77 -3.65 10.17 12.01
CA LEU A 77 -4.72 9.39 12.61
C LEU A 77 -4.52 9.34 14.12
N TYR A 78 -5.58 9.58 14.87
CA TYR A 78 -5.61 9.26 16.29
C TYR A 78 -6.26 7.90 16.50
N ARG A 79 -5.52 6.99 17.12
CA ARG A 79 -5.98 5.66 17.50
C ARG A 79 -6.21 5.58 19.01
N ASP A 80 -7.36 5.02 19.40
CA ASP A 80 -7.60 4.70 20.80
C ASP A 80 -6.62 3.61 21.27
N PRO A 81 -5.82 3.83 22.33
CA PRO A 81 -4.94 2.79 22.85
C PRO A 81 -5.68 1.60 23.47
N PHE A 82 -6.94 1.75 23.88
CA PHE A 82 -7.71 0.69 24.55
C PHE A 82 -8.50 -0.16 23.57
N THR A 83 -9.12 0.47 22.56
CA THR A 83 -9.95 -0.26 21.58
C THR A 83 -9.25 -0.47 20.24
N ASN A 84 -8.09 0.13 20.03
CA ASN A 84 -7.36 0.11 18.77
C ASN A 84 -8.16 0.72 17.59
N ALA A 85 -9.26 1.42 17.87
CA ALA A 85 -10.11 2.06 16.86
C ALA A 85 -9.51 3.40 16.40
N ILE A 86 -9.63 3.70 15.11
CA ILE A 86 -9.32 5.05 14.60
C ILE A 86 -10.53 5.92 14.92
N ILE A 87 -10.32 7.00 15.68
CA ILE A 87 -11.42 7.86 16.16
C ILE A 87 -11.40 9.24 15.50
N ALA A 88 -10.22 9.72 15.12
CA ALA A 88 -10.09 11.00 14.44
C ALA A 88 -8.97 10.94 13.41
N ASP A 89 -9.12 11.73 12.34
CA ASP A 89 -8.13 11.95 11.32
C ASP A 89 -8.00 13.45 11.01
N GLY A 90 -6.86 13.86 10.46
CA GLY A 90 -6.62 15.25 10.12
C GLY A 90 -5.42 15.47 9.22
N GLU A 91 -5.40 16.63 8.55
CA GLU A 91 -4.32 17.02 7.65
C GLU A 91 -3.05 17.47 8.39
N SER A 92 -3.15 17.76 9.70
CA SER A 92 -1.99 18.09 10.53
C SER A 92 -2.10 17.49 11.93
N LYS A 93 -0.96 17.08 12.50
CA LYS A 93 -0.89 16.64 13.90
C LYS A 93 -1.42 17.70 14.86
N LYS A 94 -1.16 18.98 14.56
CA LYS A 94 -1.62 20.11 15.37
C LYS A 94 -3.15 20.20 15.44
N ALA A 95 -3.85 20.02 14.31
CA ALA A 95 -5.31 20.06 14.28
C ALA A 95 -5.93 19.01 15.20
N LEU A 96 -5.39 17.79 15.22
CA LEU A 96 -5.83 16.73 16.14
C LEU A 96 -5.56 17.08 17.61
N ILE A 97 -4.39 17.64 17.92
CA ILE A 97 -4.06 18.04 19.30
C ILE A 97 -4.98 19.18 19.78
N GLU A 98 -5.28 20.14 18.92
CA GLU A 98 -6.15 21.28 19.24
C GLU A 98 -7.61 20.88 19.46
N GLN A 99 -8.05 19.77 18.85
CA GLN A 99 -9.37 19.20 19.07
C GLN A 99 -9.59 18.75 20.53
N LYS A 100 -8.52 18.37 21.24
CA LYS A 100 -8.47 17.89 22.65
C LYS A 100 -9.24 16.61 22.94
N THR A 101 -10.47 16.46 22.45
CA THR A 101 -11.32 15.30 22.66
C THR A 101 -11.94 14.80 21.36
N ALA A 102 -12.20 13.50 21.28
CA ALA A 102 -12.92 12.89 20.17
C ALA A 102 -13.92 11.85 20.70
N PHE A 103 -15.04 11.67 20.01
CA PHE A 103 -16.07 10.70 20.41
C PHE A 103 -15.75 9.32 19.85
N ASN A 104 -15.54 8.33 20.73
CA ASN A 104 -15.32 6.95 20.34
C ASN A 104 -16.67 6.23 20.19
N GLU A 105 -17.07 5.92 18.97
CA GLU A 105 -18.31 5.21 18.66
C GLU A 105 -18.36 3.78 19.22
N SER A 106 -17.20 3.14 19.41
CA SER A 106 -17.14 1.76 19.93
C SER A 106 -17.44 1.69 21.42
N THR A 107 -17.13 2.74 22.17
CA THR A 107 -17.35 2.81 23.63
C THR A 107 -18.46 3.77 24.03
N LEU A 108 -18.96 4.56 23.08
CA LEU A 108 -19.93 5.64 23.25
C LEU A 108 -19.47 6.69 24.27
N LYS A 109 -18.17 7.00 24.28
CA LYS A 109 -17.54 7.93 25.23
C LYS A 109 -16.64 8.93 24.50
N GLU A 110 -16.53 10.12 25.06
CA GLU A 110 -15.47 11.05 24.70
C GLU A 110 -14.14 10.58 25.29
N VAL A 111 -13.11 10.59 24.45
CA VAL A 111 -11.73 10.28 24.83
C VAL A 111 -10.89 11.53 24.68
N THR A 112 -9.96 11.74 25.61
CA THR A 112 -8.94 12.79 25.48
C THR A 112 -7.88 12.33 24.47
N ILE A 113 -7.58 13.17 23.50
CA ILE A 113 -6.54 12.92 22.50
C ILE A 113 -5.18 13.04 23.18
N ASN A 114 -4.46 11.92 23.24
CA ASN A 114 -3.05 11.92 23.62
C ASN A 114 -2.17 12.03 22.35
N PRO A 115 -1.30 13.05 22.23
CA PRO A 115 -0.42 13.24 21.08
C PRO A 115 0.51 12.06 20.75
N ASP A 116 0.77 11.18 21.73
CA ASP A 116 1.63 10.00 21.58
C ASP A 116 0.97 8.88 20.77
N PHE A 117 -0.36 8.87 20.68
CA PHE A 117 -1.12 7.91 19.87
C PHE A 117 -1.58 8.50 18.52
N ILE A 118 -0.98 9.62 18.11
CA ILE A 118 -1.17 10.16 16.77
C ILE A 118 -0.15 9.52 15.84
N GLU A 119 -0.63 8.68 14.94
CA GLU A 119 0.13 8.01 13.89
C GLU A 119 0.22 8.93 12.65
N THR A 120 1.39 8.98 12.02
CA THR A 120 1.54 9.58 10.68
C THR A 120 1.32 8.51 9.63
N MET A 121 0.41 8.78 8.71
CA MET A 121 0.09 7.93 7.58
C MET A 121 0.29 8.71 6.28
N PHE A 122 0.38 8.00 5.17
CA PHE A 122 0.64 8.59 3.87
C PHE A 122 -0.40 8.13 2.85
N ASP A 123 -0.88 9.10 2.06
CA ASP A 123 -1.71 8.85 0.90
C ASP A 123 -0.86 8.96 -0.37
N LEU A 124 -0.90 7.92 -1.20
CA LEU A 124 -0.22 7.89 -2.49
C LEU A 124 -0.95 8.79 -3.49
N GLN A 125 -0.26 9.85 -3.93
CA GLN A 125 -0.88 10.88 -4.78
C GLN A 125 -1.23 10.39 -6.19
N GLU A 126 -0.48 9.43 -6.70
CA GLU A 126 -0.76 8.79 -7.98
C GLU A 126 -0.46 7.30 -7.88
N ARG A 127 -1.45 6.48 -8.20
CA ARG A 127 -1.24 5.03 -8.22
C ARG A 127 -0.27 4.65 -9.34
N PRO A 128 0.58 3.64 -9.14
CA PRO A 128 1.28 3.03 -10.24
C PRO A 128 0.25 2.32 -11.12
N ILE A 129 -0.11 2.98 -12.21
CA ILE A 129 -0.78 2.32 -13.32
C ILE A 129 0.37 1.89 -14.22
N GLU A 130 0.65 0.58 -14.26
CA GLU A 130 1.41 0.04 -15.39
C GLU A 130 0.68 0.49 -16.65
N LYS A 131 1.23 1.51 -17.33
CA LYS A 131 0.88 1.70 -18.73
C LYS A 131 1.38 0.42 -19.37
N LEU A 132 0.47 -0.53 -19.61
CA LEU A 132 0.65 -1.62 -20.55
C LEU A 132 1.15 -0.98 -21.85
N LYS A 133 2.47 -0.88 -21.99
CA LYS A 133 3.10 -0.71 -23.28
C LYS A 133 2.91 -2.08 -23.93
N PHE A 134 1.77 -2.28 -24.57
CA PHE A 134 1.65 -3.26 -25.64
C PHE A 134 2.55 -2.79 -26.78
N THR A 135 3.86 -2.94 -26.61
CA THR A 135 4.75 -3.13 -27.74
C THR A 135 4.44 -4.51 -28.28
N LYS A 136 3.52 -4.57 -29.24
CA LYS A 136 3.45 -5.68 -30.18
C LYS A 136 4.83 -5.82 -30.82
N SER A 137 5.52 -6.91 -30.50
CA SER A 137 6.31 -7.71 -31.45
C SER A 137 7.15 -8.75 -30.69
N ASN A 138 6.55 -9.90 -30.40
CA ASN A 138 6.91 -11.12 -31.11
C ASN A 138 5.92 -12.23 -30.74
N ASP A 139 5.22 -12.69 -31.77
CA ASP A 139 4.48 -13.94 -31.77
C ASP A 139 5.41 -15.12 -31.41
N SER A 140 4.77 -16.16 -30.87
CA SER A 140 5.29 -17.46 -30.43
C SER A 140 5.69 -17.55 -28.95
N PHE A 141 5.25 -18.63 -28.31
CA PHE A 141 5.20 -18.90 -26.86
C PHE A 141 3.99 -18.30 -26.13
N PHE A 142 2.77 -18.76 -26.46
CA PHE A 142 1.76 -19.23 -25.50
C PHE A 142 0.52 -19.70 -26.28
N ASN A 143 0.68 -20.79 -27.04
CA ASN A 143 -0.45 -21.61 -27.46
C ASN A 143 -0.52 -22.81 -26.50
N SER A 144 -1.37 -22.72 -25.48
CA SER A 144 -2.21 -23.83 -24.98
C SER A 144 -2.77 -23.51 -23.58
N ALA A 145 -3.84 -22.72 -23.54
CA ALA A 145 -4.83 -22.85 -22.48
C ALA A 145 -6.16 -22.30 -23.03
N THR A 146 -6.93 -23.17 -23.66
CA THR A 146 -8.32 -22.89 -23.99
C THR A 146 -9.09 -22.53 -22.71
N PRO A 147 -9.88 -21.44 -22.71
CA PRO A 147 -10.71 -21.10 -21.57
C PRO A 147 -11.83 -22.17 -21.43
N LEU A 148 -11.93 -22.77 -20.24
CA LEU A 148 -13.04 -23.64 -19.85
C LEU A 148 -14.34 -22.81 -19.87
N SER A 149 -15.07 -22.87 -20.98
CA SER A 149 -16.45 -22.40 -21.02
C SER A 149 -17.37 -23.45 -20.37
N VAL A 150 -18.36 -22.97 -19.63
CA VAL A 150 -19.33 -23.77 -18.84
C VAL A 150 -20.19 -24.71 -19.72
N ALA A 151 -20.02 -24.69 -21.04
CA ALA A 151 -20.68 -25.59 -21.99
C ALA A 151 -20.08 -27.01 -22.08
N SER A 152 -18.93 -27.30 -21.44
CA SER A 152 -18.27 -28.62 -21.54
C SER A 152 -18.69 -29.67 -20.49
N LEU A 153 -19.70 -29.39 -19.65
CA LEU A 153 -20.16 -30.29 -18.58
C LEU A 153 -21.44 -31.09 -18.91
N LYS A 154 -21.91 -31.10 -20.17
CA LYS A 154 -23.11 -31.85 -20.59
C LYS A 154 -22.92 -32.87 -21.72
N SER A 155 -21.68 -33.27 -22.03
CA SER A 155 -21.42 -34.24 -23.12
C SER A 155 -20.50 -35.40 -22.74
N LYS A 156 -20.57 -35.87 -21.49
CA LYS A 156 -20.13 -37.24 -21.17
C LYS A 156 -21.22 -37.93 -20.37
N GLY A 157 -22.18 -38.49 -21.11
CA GLY A 157 -22.99 -39.58 -20.59
C GLY A 157 -22.05 -40.72 -20.19
N VAL A 158 -21.96 -40.94 -18.88
CA VAL A 158 -21.67 -42.25 -18.31
C VAL A 158 -22.76 -42.47 -17.28
N VAL A 159 -23.87 -43.04 -17.76
CA VAL A 159 -24.81 -43.75 -16.91
C VAL A 159 -24.15 -45.09 -16.58
N SER A 160 -24.03 -45.43 -15.30
CA SER A 160 -24.42 -46.75 -14.77
C SER A 160 -24.25 -46.74 -13.25
N ASP A 161 -25.41 -46.75 -12.59
CA ASP A 161 -25.84 -47.63 -11.51
C ASP A 161 -24.88 -47.92 -10.35
N TYR A 162 -25.31 -47.54 -9.15
CA TYR A 162 -25.44 -48.50 -8.04
C TYR A 162 -26.56 -48.05 -7.09
N GLU A 163 -27.57 -48.92 -6.97
CA GLU A 163 -28.66 -48.89 -5.99
C GLU A 163 -28.21 -49.36 -4.59
N HIS A 164 -29.08 -49.06 -3.60
CA HIS A 164 -29.22 -49.64 -2.25
C HIS A 164 -28.19 -49.15 -1.19
N PHE A 165 -28.54 -48.66 -0.01
CA PHE A 165 -29.74 -48.69 0.86
C PHE A 165 -29.98 -47.32 1.51
#